data_AF-A0A7S1JQ60-F1
#
_entry.id   AF-A0A7S1JQ60-F1
#
_cell.length_a   1.000
_cell.length_b   1.000
_cell.length_c   1.000
_cell.angle_alpha   90.00
_cell.angle_beta   90.00
_cell.angle_gamma   90.00
#
_symmetry.space_group_name_H-M   'P 1'
#
loop_
_entity.id
_entity.type
_entity.pdbx_description
1 polymer ?
#
loop_
_entity_poly.entity_id
_entity_poly.type
_entity_poly.pdbx_seq_one_letter_code
_entity_poly.pdbx_strand_id
1 'polypeptide(L)'
;MYSTRPLLSVTKVRLGIHLNSFGTVLFTRRNLTVDSILECRDRVVCGVHRRSFGGWIVGLHEMIRRGIDPYKDASRVEFFGTHDETVYGVLAGKCDCGTIRTGTLEAMEAEGNINVEDVKLLHERKHLDFPYLISTDLYPEWTLSALPHVPERLAMKVALSLLFMNSSDAKSGSVADWAKRRGSYAGWSLPQNDHLPRLTLTELGILNAFGKCEEGYVMASNGDCEICPPGTFSETKGGRACKMCQPGTFAATSGSIQCERCEVGYYQDRPGRSECKQCPGVRVTPYPGARSDERCICPQGTYEKPVELRDEERFKECVPCPNGLDCDGSDLLPFVSLGHWVDTREWVPTNASGWKADIYTCHPRTACPGGPLDVRMIKKVNASKAATMAPKICREGVDQTSIACGRCLPRFFSKAVGVCEPCPQTAAGIQ
;
A
#
# COMPACT_ATOMS: atom_id res chain seq x y z
N MET A 1 -26.39 12.66 9.04
CA MET A 1 -27.59 12.08 9.68
C MET A 1 -27.75 12.37 11.18
N TYR A 2 -26.68 12.57 11.97
CA TYR A 2 -26.72 12.42 13.44
C TYR A 2 -27.32 13.56 14.28
N SER A 3 -27.96 14.53 13.64
CA SER A 3 -28.72 15.57 14.33
C SER A 3 -29.92 16.04 13.51
N THR A 4 -30.25 15.33 12.43
CA THR A 4 -31.39 15.69 11.58
C THR A 4 -32.67 15.09 12.15
N ARG A 5 -33.75 15.85 12.09
CA ARG A 5 -35.09 15.35 12.43
C ARG A 5 -35.75 14.81 11.16
N PRO A 6 -36.03 13.51 11.05
CA PRO A 6 -36.77 12.98 9.91
C PRO A 6 -38.18 13.58 9.90
N LEU A 7 -38.62 14.04 8.72
CA LEU A 7 -39.93 14.64 8.54
C LEU A 7 -40.91 13.64 7.93
N LEU A 8 -40.55 13.09 6.76
CA LEU A 8 -41.41 12.22 5.95
C LEU A 8 -40.55 11.29 5.10
N SER A 9 -41.08 10.13 4.77
CA SER A 9 -40.48 9.21 3.79
C SER A 9 -41.27 9.21 2.50
N VAL A 10 -40.58 9.09 1.37
CA VAL A 10 -41.23 8.96 0.08
C VAL A 10 -41.92 7.59 -0.01
N THR A 11 -43.10 7.57 -0.62
CA THR A 11 -43.79 6.34 -0.98
C THR A 11 -43.84 6.27 -2.50
N LYS A 12 -43.35 5.18 -3.07
CA LYS A 12 -43.44 4.88 -4.51
C LYS A 12 -44.70 4.09 -4.82
N VAL A 13 -45.17 4.11 -6.06
CA VAL A 13 -46.21 3.19 -6.55
C VAL A 13 -45.66 2.39 -7.70
N ARG A 14 -45.88 1.07 -7.67
CA ARG A 14 -45.66 0.20 -8.83
C ARG A 14 -46.77 -0.83 -8.88
N LEU A 15 -47.38 -1.01 -10.05
CA LEU A 15 -48.50 -1.95 -10.25
C LEU A 15 -49.64 -1.79 -9.22
N GLY A 16 -49.90 -0.55 -8.78
CA GLY A 16 -50.92 -0.25 -7.77
C GLY A 16 -50.49 -0.51 -6.31
N ILE A 17 -49.29 -1.03 -6.07
CA ILE A 17 -48.75 -1.30 -4.74
C ILE A 17 -47.96 -0.08 -4.25
N HIS A 18 -48.26 0.37 -3.04
CA HIS A 18 -47.52 1.44 -2.36
C HIS A 18 -46.26 0.87 -1.70
N LEU A 19 -45.10 1.35 -2.12
CA LEU A 19 -43.80 0.91 -1.65
C LEU A 19 -43.13 2.01 -0.83
N ASN A 20 -43.03 1.79 0.47
CA ASN A 20 -42.33 2.65 1.43
C ASN A 20 -40.96 2.09 1.84
N SER A 21 -40.52 1.02 1.17
CA SER A 21 -39.29 0.31 1.45
C SER A 21 -38.63 -0.17 0.15
N PHE A 22 -37.33 -0.44 0.21
CA PHE A 22 -36.53 -0.99 -0.87
C PHE A 22 -35.57 -2.06 -0.35
N GLY A 23 -34.95 -2.81 -1.25
CA GLY A 23 -33.84 -3.69 -0.92
C GLY A 23 -32.70 -3.58 -1.93
N THR A 24 -31.83 -4.58 -1.90
CA THR A 24 -30.75 -4.75 -2.86
C THR A 24 -30.90 -6.07 -3.59
N VAL A 25 -30.44 -6.08 -4.84
CA VAL A 25 -30.39 -7.24 -5.71
C VAL A 25 -28.93 -7.64 -5.88
N LEU A 26 -28.62 -8.89 -5.55
CA LEU A 26 -27.34 -9.54 -5.81
C LEU A 26 -27.50 -10.46 -7.01
N PHE A 27 -26.80 -10.16 -8.09
CA PHE A 27 -27.03 -10.80 -9.38
C PHE A 27 -25.76 -11.06 -10.16
N THR A 28 -25.87 -11.95 -11.14
CA THR A 28 -24.85 -12.25 -12.12
C THR A 28 -25.50 -12.44 -13.50
N ARG A 29 -24.70 -12.57 -14.54
CA ARG A 29 -25.15 -12.95 -15.88
C ARG A 29 -25.55 -14.43 -15.90
N ARG A 30 -26.65 -14.76 -16.57
CA ARG A 30 -27.24 -16.11 -16.55
C ARG A 30 -26.30 -17.19 -17.13
N ASN A 31 -25.47 -16.84 -18.10
CA ASN A 31 -24.52 -17.77 -18.73
C ASN A 31 -23.27 -18.06 -17.89
N LEU A 32 -23.08 -17.40 -16.74
CA LEU A 32 -21.95 -17.65 -15.86
C LEU A 32 -22.29 -18.75 -14.85
N THR A 33 -21.33 -19.66 -14.66
CA THR A 33 -21.37 -20.71 -13.62
C THR A 33 -21.04 -20.11 -12.25
N VAL A 34 -21.91 -19.21 -11.78
CA VAL A 34 -21.92 -18.64 -10.44
C VAL A 34 -23.36 -18.71 -9.95
N ASP A 35 -23.67 -19.60 -9.00
CA ASP A 35 -25.05 -19.85 -8.55
C ASP A 35 -25.33 -19.35 -7.12
N SER A 36 -24.29 -18.92 -6.41
CA SER A 36 -24.41 -18.46 -5.02
C SER A 36 -23.53 -17.26 -4.72
N ILE A 37 -23.86 -16.53 -3.65
CA ILE A 37 -23.06 -15.41 -3.15
C ILE A 37 -21.62 -15.82 -2.83
N LEU A 38 -21.40 -17.04 -2.32
CA LEU A 38 -20.08 -17.55 -1.95
C LEU A 38 -19.15 -17.74 -3.16
N GLU A 39 -19.72 -18.03 -4.33
CA GLU A 39 -18.97 -18.19 -5.59
C GLU A 39 -18.50 -16.87 -6.19
N CYS A 40 -18.83 -15.74 -5.56
CA CYS A 40 -18.22 -14.45 -5.87
C CYS A 40 -16.80 -14.32 -5.28
N ARG A 41 -16.33 -15.29 -4.49
CA ARG A 41 -14.94 -15.36 -4.01
C ARG A 41 -13.99 -15.50 -5.20
N ASP A 42 -12.87 -14.78 -5.15
CA ASP A 42 -11.85 -14.70 -6.20
C ASP A 42 -12.38 -14.19 -7.56
N ARG A 43 -13.60 -13.63 -7.59
CA ARG A 43 -14.23 -13.04 -8.79
C ARG A 43 -14.22 -11.52 -8.73
N VAL A 44 -14.63 -10.87 -9.81
CA VAL A 44 -14.78 -9.41 -9.83
C VAL A 44 -16.17 -9.08 -9.30
N VAL A 45 -16.24 -8.37 -8.16
CA VAL A 45 -17.50 -7.92 -7.56
C VAL A 45 -17.69 -6.44 -7.86
N CYS A 46 -18.89 -6.03 -8.24
CA CYS A 46 -19.16 -4.66 -8.63
C CYS A 46 -20.42 -4.08 -8.01
N GLY A 47 -20.45 -2.76 -7.90
CA GLY A 47 -21.64 -2.04 -7.49
C GLY A 47 -21.65 -0.61 -8.00
N VAL A 48 -22.60 0.17 -7.49
CA VAL A 48 -22.78 1.55 -7.92
C VAL A 48 -21.62 2.43 -7.44
N HIS A 49 -21.43 2.48 -6.13
CA HIS A 49 -20.41 3.30 -5.51
C HIS A 49 -20.23 2.81 -4.07
N ARG A 50 -19.01 2.89 -3.51
CA ARG A 50 -18.70 2.50 -2.12
C ARG A 50 -19.59 3.15 -1.04
N ARG A 51 -20.22 4.28 -1.36
CA ARG A 51 -21.15 5.05 -0.49
C ARG A 51 -22.63 4.79 -0.78
N SER A 52 -22.95 4.06 -1.84
CA SER A 52 -24.33 3.83 -2.23
C SER A 52 -24.97 2.85 -1.26
N PHE A 53 -25.89 3.32 -0.43
CA PHE A 53 -26.50 2.48 0.59
C PHE A 53 -27.23 1.27 -0.02
N GLY A 54 -28.18 1.51 -0.93
CA GLY A 54 -28.91 0.45 -1.63
C GLY A 54 -28.23 -0.11 -2.88
N GLY A 55 -27.11 0.47 -3.33
CA GLY A 55 -26.36 0.00 -4.50
C GLY A 55 -25.05 -0.70 -4.16
N TRP A 56 -24.64 -0.71 -2.89
CA TRP A 56 -23.43 -1.40 -2.44
C TRP A 56 -23.52 -1.83 -0.98
N ILE A 57 -23.77 -0.92 -0.04
CA ILE A 57 -23.62 -1.18 1.41
C ILE A 57 -24.53 -2.32 1.89
N VAL A 58 -25.80 -2.32 1.49
CA VAL A 58 -26.75 -3.37 1.85
C VAL A 58 -26.38 -4.71 1.21
N GLY A 59 -25.91 -4.70 -0.04
CA GLY A 59 -25.40 -5.90 -0.72
C GLY A 59 -24.14 -6.44 -0.05
N LEU A 60 -23.19 -5.57 0.30
CA LEU A 60 -21.98 -5.89 1.05
C LEU A 60 -22.30 -6.53 2.40
N HIS A 61 -23.29 -5.98 3.11
CA HIS A 61 -23.75 -6.54 4.39
C HIS A 61 -24.30 -7.95 4.23
N GLU A 62 -25.14 -8.20 3.23
CA GLU A 62 -25.64 -9.54 2.95
C GLU A 62 -24.51 -10.49 2.55
N MET A 63 -23.55 -10.04 1.74
CA MET A 63 -22.35 -10.82 1.37
C MET A 63 -21.54 -11.24 2.61
N ILE A 64 -21.24 -10.31 3.50
CA ILE A 64 -20.48 -10.58 4.74
C ILE A 64 -21.25 -11.54 5.65
N ARG A 65 -22.57 -11.36 5.81
CA ARG A 65 -23.41 -12.29 6.60
C ARG A 65 -23.42 -13.71 6.04
N ARG A 66 -23.09 -13.88 4.76
CA ARG A 66 -22.98 -15.18 4.08
C ARG A 66 -21.56 -15.74 4.06
N GLY A 67 -20.59 -15.04 4.65
CA GLY A 67 -19.22 -15.53 4.80
C GLY A 67 -18.27 -15.15 3.66
N ILE A 68 -18.58 -14.09 2.91
CA ILE A 68 -17.65 -13.48 1.96
C ILE A 68 -17.50 -11.98 2.23
N ASP A 69 -16.27 -11.51 2.39
CA ASP A 69 -15.92 -10.09 2.48
C ASP A 69 -15.29 -9.67 1.14
N PRO A 70 -16.02 -9.01 0.22
CA PRO A 70 -15.51 -8.64 -1.10
C PRO A 70 -14.23 -7.80 -1.08
N TYR A 71 -13.94 -7.07 0.00
CA TYR A 71 -12.70 -6.31 0.08
C TYR A 71 -11.47 -7.16 0.41
N LYS A 72 -11.68 -8.41 0.86
CA LYS A 72 -10.61 -9.36 1.20
C LYS A 72 -10.59 -10.57 0.28
N ASP A 73 -11.77 -11.07 -0.07
CA ASP A 73 -11.98 -12.37 -0.71
C ASP A 73 -12.24 -12.26 -2.22
N ALA A 74 -12.62 -11.09 -2.74
CA ALA A 74 -12.81 -10.92 -4.18
C ALA A 74 -11.47 -10.62 -4.87
N SER A 75 -11.35 -10.96 -6.16
CA SER A 75 -10.16 -10.59 -6.94
C SER A 75 -9.96 -9.06 -7.01
N ARG A 76 -11.07 -8.32 -7.14
CA ARG A 76 -11.15 -6.86 -7.02
C ARG A 76 -12.61 -6.42 -6.87
N VAL A 77 -12.77 -5.21 -6.36
CA VAL A 77 -14.06 -4.51 -6.30
C VAL A 77 -14.07 -3.36 -7.31
N GLU A 78 -15.10 -3.29 -8.14
CA GLU A 78 -15.31 -2.21 -9.11
C GLU A 78 -16.56 -1.38 -8.83
N PHE A 79 -16.53 -0.10 -9.18
CA PHE A 79 -17.65 0.81 -9.04
C PHE A 79 -17.95 1.51 -10.36
N PHE A 80 -19.20 1.40 -10.84
CA PHE A 80 -19.62 1.94 -12.15
C PHE A 80 -20.38 3.27 -12.06
N GLY A 81 -20.58 3.81 -10.87
CA GLY A 81 -21.17 5.14 -10.64
C GLY A 81 -22.69 5.17 -10.60
N THR A 82 -23.37 4.43 -11.49
CA THR A 82 -24.84 4.35 -11.55
C THR A 82 -25.33 2.89 -11.46
N HIS A 83 -26.62 2.73 -11.15
CA HIS A 83 -27.26 1.40 -11.13
C HIS A 83 -27.21 0.76 -12.51
N ASP A 84 -27.60 1.49 -13.55
CA ASP A 84 -27.68 1.02 -14.93
C ASP A 84 -26.30 0.59 -15.46
N GLU A 85 -25.26 1.41 -15.25
CA GLU A 85 -23.89 1.06 -15.64
C GLU A 85 -23.35 -0.17 -14.90
N THR A 86 -23.81 -0.40 -13.66
CA THR A 86 -23.47 -1.63 -12.93
C THR A 86 -24.10 -2.85 -13.60
N VAL A 87 -25.36 -2.75 -14.04
CA VAL A 87 -26.04 -3.83 -14.77
C VAL A 87 -25.35 -4.11 -16.10
N TYR A 88 -25.05 -3.08 -16.89
CA TYR A 88 -24.29 -3.23 -18.13
C TYR A 88 -22.90 -3.82 -17.89
N GLY A 89 -22.22 -3.43 -16.80
CA GLY A 89 -20.92 -3.99 -16.41
C GLY A 89 -20.96 -5.50 -16.18
N VAL A 90 -21.99 -5.99 -15.48
CA VAL A 90 -22.19 -7.43 -15.24
C VAL A 90 -22.53 -8.17 -16.54
N LEU A 91 -23.48 -7.65 -17.32
CA LEU A 91 -23.91 -8.29 -18.57
C LEU A 91 -22.80 -8.33 -19.63
N ALA A 92 -21.97 -7.29 -19.70
CA ALA A 92 -20.79 -7.24 -20.57
C ALA A 92 -19.61 -8.08 -20.05
N GLY A 93 -19.71 -8.69 -18.87
CA GLY A 93 -18.65 -9.49 -18.27
C GLY A 93 -17.45 -8.69 -17.76
N LYS A 94 -17.61 -7.38 -17.49
CA LYS A 94 -16.58 -6.56 -16.81
C LYS A 94 -16.46 -6.92 -15.33
N CYS A 95 -17.58 -7.34 -14.73
CA CYS A 95 -17.64 -7.95 -13.42
C CYS A 95 -18.53 -9.21 -13.43
N ASP A 96 -18.31 -10.08 -12.46
CA ASP A 96 -19.01 -11.36 -12.35
C ASP A 96 -20.24 -11.27 -11.44
N CYS A 97 -20.13 -10.57 -10.31
CA CYS A 97 -21.21 -10.41 -9.33
C CYS A 97 -21.52 -8.93 -9.11
N GLY A 98 -22.77 -8.53 -9.35
CA GLY A 98 -23.25 -7.16 -9.18
C GLY A 98 -24.18 -6.99 -7.99
N THR A 99 -24.16 -5.78 -7.42
CA THR A 99 -25.14 -5.31 -6.44
C THR A 99 -25.78 -4.00 -6.91
N ILE A 100 -27.10 -3.95 -6.91
CA ILE A 100 -27.90 -2.76 -7.26
C ILE A 100 -29.16 -2.66 -6.41
N ARG A 101 -29.86 -1.54 -6.48
CA ARG A 101 -31.13 -1.36 -5.78
C ARG A 101 -32.25 -2.14 -6.48
N THR A 102 -33.20 -2.63 -5.69
CA THR A 102 -34.47 -3.21 -6.19
C THR A 102 -35.22 -2.24 -7.09
N GLY A 103 -35.87 -2.75 -8.14
CA GLY A 103 -36.63 -1.96 -9.11
C GLY A 103 -35.80 -1.41 -10.27
N THR A 104 -34.47 -1.54 -10.24
CA THR A 104 -33.60 -1.14 -11.36
C THR A 104 -33.74 -2.09 -12.55
N LEU A 105 -33.65 -3.42 -12.32
CA LEU A 105 -33.71 -4.39 -13.42
C LEU A 105 -35.04 -4.30 -14.17
N GLU A 106 -36.14 -4.20 -13.43
CA GLU A 106 -37.50 -4.12 -13.97
C GLU A 106 -37.76 -2.77 -14.67
N ALA A 107 -37.12 -1.70 -14.22
CA ALA A 107 -37.19 -0.41 -14.91
C ALA A 107 -36.42 -0.46 -16.24
N MET A 108 -35.19 -0.99 -16.23
CA MET A 108 -34.38 -1.12 -17.44
C MET A 108 -35.03 -2.05 -18.47
N GLU A 109 -35.70 -3.12 -18.05
CA GLU A 109 -36.47 -3.99 -18.94
C GLU A 109 -37.68 -3.28 -19.55
N ALA A 110 -38.45 -2.55 -18.73
CA ALA A 110 -39.60 -1.81 -19.21
C ALA A 110 -39.20 -0.70 -20.22
N GLU A 111 -37.97 -0.22 -20.15
CA GLU A 111 -37.38 0.73 -21.10
C GLU A 111 -36.79 0.06 -22.35
N GLY A 112 -36.70 -1.28 -22.38
CA GLY A 112 -36.10 -2.05 -23.49
C GLY A 112 -34.58 -2.04 -23.51
N ASN A 113 -33.94 -1.66 -22.40
CA ASN A 113 -32.49 -1.52 -22.29
C ASN A 113 -31.77 -2.86 -22.01
N ILE A 114 -32.46 -3.80 -21.35
CA ILE A 114 -31.97 -5.14 -21.03
C ILE A 114 -33.09 -6.16 -21.16
N ASN A 115 -32.74 -7.44 -21.19
CA ASN A 115 -33.65 -8.54 -20.93
C ASN A 115 -33.36 -9.13 -19.54
N VAL A 116 -34.35 -9.16 -18.63
CA VAL A 116 -34.13 -9.67 -17.26
C VAL A 116 -33.82 -11.17 -17.27
N GLU A 117 -34.21 -11.89 -18.32
CA GLU A 117 -33.83 -13.29 -18.50
C GLU A 117 -32.33 -13.50 -18.72
N ASP A 118 -31.57 -12.48 -19.09
CA ASP A 118 -30.10 -12.57 -19.18
C ASP A 118 -29.43 -12.45 -17.80
N VAL A 119 -30.21 -12.13 -16.77
CA VAL A 119 -29.78 -11.99 -15.38
C VAL A 119 -30.21 -13.22 -14.56
N LYS A 120 -29.39 -13.54 -13.57
CA LYS A 120 -29.64 -14.58 -12.56
C LYS A 120 -29.36 -14.02 -11.17
N LEU A 121 -30.25 -14.26 -10.22
CA LEU A 121 -30.03 -13.87 -8.82
C LEU A 121 -29.08 -14.85 -8.13
N LEU A 122 -28.15 -14.31 -7.35
CA LEU A 122 -27.22 -15.08 -6.51
C LEU A 122 -27.86 -15.51 -5.19
N HIS A 123 -28.90 -14.79 -4.80
CA HIS A 123 -29.74 -15.12 -3.66
C HIS A 123 -31.11 -14.46 -3.84
N GLU A 124 -32.18 -15.23 -3.77
CA GLU A 124 -33.54 -14.70 -3.82
C GLU A 124 -34.16 -14.69 -2.42
N ARG A 125 -34.82 -13.59 -2.09
CA ARG A 125 -35.70 -13.47 -0.93
C ARG A 125 -37.09 -13.07 -1.40
N LYS A 126 -38.11 -13.52 -0.67
CA LYS A 126 -39.51 -13.14 -0.93
C LYS A 126 -40.05 -12.39 0.26
N HIS A 127 -40.63 -11.23 -0.01
CA HIS A 127 -41.36 -10.43 0.97
C HIS A 127 -42.81 -10.33 0.51
N LEU A 128 -43.74 -10.43 1.45
CA LEU A 128 -45.15 -10.22 1.16
C LEU A 128 -45.35 -8.80 0.65
N ASP A 129 -46.15 -8.63 -0.40
CA ASP A 129 -46.48 -7.33 -1.00
C ASP A 129 -45.29 -6.52 -1.56
N PHE A 130 -44.18 -7.18 -1.88
CA PHE A 130 -43.03 -6.54 -2.56
C PHE A 130 -42.85 -7.10 -3.99
N PRO A 131 -43.00 -6.27 -5.05
CA PRO A 131 -43.12 -6.77 -6.42
C PRO A 131 -41.79 -6.94 -7.17
N TYR A 132 -40.65 -6.55 -6.57
CA TYR A 132 -39.35 -6.58 -7.24
C TYR A 132 -38.51 -7.77 -6.83
N LEU A 133 -37.61 -8.18 -7.74
CA LEU A 133 -36.51 -9.08 -7.44
C LEU A 133 -35.69 -8.50 -6.28
N ILE A 134 -35.33 -9.32 -5.30
CA ILE A 134 -34.64 -8.87 -4.08
C ILE A 134 -33.79 -10.00 -3.47
N SER A 135 -32.65 -9.61 -2.91
CA SER A 135 -31.70 -10.51 -2.25
C SER A 135 -31.52 -10.20 -0.77
N THR A 136 -32.09 -9.12 -0.25
CA THR A 136 -31.82 -8.62 1.11
C THR A 136 -33.10 -8.41 1.92
N ASP A 137 -32.93 -8.01 3.19
CA ASP A 137 -34.02 -7.41 3.97
C ASP A 137 -34.51 -6.10 3.33
N LEU A 138 -35.70 -5.66 3.72
CA LEU A 138 -36.28 -4.39 3.30
C LEU A 138 -35.82 -3.25 4.21
N TYR A 139 -35.50 -2.13 3.59
CA TYR A 139 -35.01 -0.91 4.20
C TYR A 139 -35.97 0.25 3.90
N PRO A 140 -36.14 1.20 4.81
CA PRO A 140 -37.04 2.33 4.62
C PRO A 140 -36.67 3.16 3.38
N GLU A 141 -37.66 3.60 2.61
CA GLU A 141 -37.47 4.50 1.48
C GLU A 141 -36.88 5.86 1.89
N TRP A 142 -36.44 6.65 0.90
CA TRP A 142 -35.74 7.91 1.14
C TRP A 142 -36.53 8.87 2.05
N THR A 143 -35.84 9.39 3.06
CA THR A 143 -36.43 10.26 4.09
C THR A 143 -35.98 11.70 3.91
N LEU A 144 -36.95 12.61 3.79
CA LEU A 144 -36.69 14.04 3.90
C LEU A 144 -36.51 14.41 5.36
N SER A 145 -35.42 15.11 5.69
CA SER A 145 -35.07 15.45 7.07
C SER A 145 -34.74 16.94 7.21
N ALA A 146 -35.06 17.51 8.38
CA ALA A 146 -34.70 18.88 8.75
C ALA A 146 -33.38 18.91 9.53
N LEU A 147 -32.52 19.88 9.22
CA LEU A 147 -31.30 20.15 10.00
C LEU A 147 -31.64 20.82 11.35
N PRO A 148 -30.79 20.70 12.38
CA PRO A 148 -31.06 21.24 13.72
C PRO A 148 -31.44 22.72 13.76
N HIS A 149 -30.83 23.53 12.90
CA HIS A 149 -31.03 24.98 12.86
C HIS A 149 -32.33 25.40 12.15
N VAL A 150 -33.05 24.47 11.51
CA VAL A 150 -34.28 24.76 10.79
C VAL A 150 -35.41 24.99 11.80
N PRO A 151 -36.09 26.15 11.79
CA PRO A 151 -37.17 26.43 12.72
C PRO A 151 -38.28 25.38 12.63
N GLU A 152 -38.77 24.93 13.78
CA GLU A 152 -39.80 23.89 13.86
C GLU A 152 -41.07 24.24 13.09
N ARG A 153 -41.51 25.50 13.18
CA ARG A 153 -42.68 25.99 12.44
C ARG A 153 -42.50 25.84 10.91
N LEU A 154 -41.29 26.03 10.39
CA LEU A 154 -41.00 25.87 8.98
C LEU A 154 -40.98 24.39 8.59
N ALA A 155 -40.30 23.56 9.38
CA ALA A 155 -40.24 22.11 9.17
C ALA A 155 -41.65 21.49 9.14
N MET A 156 -42.51 21.89 10.08
CA MET A 156 -43.90 21.41 10.15
C MET A 156 -44.74 21.89 8.96
N LYS A 157 -44.57 23.14 8.50
CA LYS A 157 -45.23 23.63 7.27
C LYS A 157 -44.84 22.79 6.06
N VAL A 158 -43.55 22.52 5.88
CA VAL A 158 -43.06 21.67 4.77
C VAL A 158 -43.64 20.27 4.86
N ALA A 159 -43.61 19.65 6.04
CA ALA A 159 -44.15 18.30 6.24
C ALA A 159 -45.65 18.25 5.91
N LEU A 160 -46.46 19.19 6.41
CA LEU A 160 -47.89 19.24 6.09
C LEU A 160 -48.13 19.42 4.59
N SER A 161 -47.40 20.34 3.93
CA SER A 161 -47.53 20.54 2.48
C SER A 161 -47.22 19.29 1.65
N LEU A 162 -46.20 18.51 2.05
CA LEU A 162 -45.83 17.27 1.36
C LEU A 162 -46.82 16.13 1.63
N LEU A 163 -47.34 16.01 2.85
CA LEU A 163 -48.39 15.05 3.18
C LEU A 163 -49.67 15.32 2.37
N PHE A 164 -50.10 16.58 2.30
CA PHE A 164 -51.28 16.98 1.54
C PHE A 164 -51.06 17.02 0.03
N MET A 165 -49.81 16.95 -0.45
CA MET A 165 -49.54 16.74 -1.88
C MET A 165 -50.14 15.42 -2.39
N ASN A 166 -50.43 14.48 -1.49
CA ASN A 166 -51.06 13.21 -1.81
C ASN A 166 -52.58 13.32 -2.06
N SER A 167 -53.21 14.47 -1.77
CA SER A 167 -54.62 14.67 -2.12
C SER A 167 -54.79 14.75 -3.64
N SER A 168 -55.92 14.28 -4.11
CA SER A 168 -56.44 14.42 -5.48
C SER A 168 -56.51 15.87 -6.00
N ASP A 169 -56.06 16.87 -5.21
CA ASP A 169 -56.08 18.30 -5.53
C ASP A 169 -54.87 18.78 -6.32
N ALA A 170 -53.88 17.93 -6.59
CA ALA A 170 -52.82 18.27 -7.52
C ALA A 170 -53.43 18.43 -8.92
N LYS A 171 -53.70 19.68 -9.32
CA LYS A 171 -54.17 20.00 -10.68
C LYS A 171 -53.30 19.26 -11.70
N SER A 172 -53.95 18.57 -12.65
CA SER A 172 -53.29 17.94 -13.79
C SER A 172 -52.33 18.94 -14.43
N GLY A 173 -51.06 18.57 -14.59
CA GLY A 173 -50.00 19.44 -15.12
C GLY A 173 -49.26 20.30 -14.09
N SER A 174 -49.57 20.17 -12.79
CA SER A 174 -48.76 20.79 -11.72
C SER A 174 -47.38 20.14 -11.59
N VAL A 175 -46.42 20.84 -10.97
CA VAL A 175 -45.08 20.28 -10.67
C VAL A 175 -45.18 19.02 -9.81
N ALA A 176 -46.15 18.97 -8.90
CA ALA A 176 -46.40 17.78 -8.07
C ALA A 176 -46.89 16.60 -8.92
N ASP A 177 -47.81 16.83 -9.85
CA ASP A 177 -48.30 15.81 -10.78
C ASP A 177 -47.19 15.34 -11.73
N TRP A 178 -46.37 16.26 -12.26
CA TRP A 178 -45.19 15.92 -13.06
C TRP A 178 -44.20 15.07 -12.26
N ALA A 179 -43.89 15.45 -11.02
CA ALA A 179 -42.97 14.71 -10.16
C ALA A 179 -43.50 13.31 -9.83
N LYS A 180 -44.81 13.17 -9.55
CA LYS A 180 -45.47 11.88 -9.33
C LYS A 180 -45.37 10.98 -10.56
N ARG A 181 -45.73 11.50 -11.74
CA ARG A 181 -45.72 10.72 -13.00
C ARG A 181 -44.32 10.29 -13.41
N ARG A 182 -43.33 11.19 -13.32
CA ARG A 182 -41.96 10.89 -13.77
C ARG A 182 -41.16 10.05 -12.78
N GLY A 183 -41.41 10.21 -11.49
CA GLY A 183 -40.70 9.49 -10.42
C GLY A 183 -41.42 8.24 -9.90
N SER A 184 -42.61 7.92 -10.41
CA SER A 184 -43.51 6.89 -9.86
C SER A 184 -43.76 7.06 -8.36
N TYR A 185 -43.89 8.31 -7.90
CA TYR A 185 -44.15 8.63 -6.49
C TYR A 185 -45.65 8.60 -6.21
N ALA A 186 -46.06 7.86 -5.19
CA ALA A 186 -47.40 7.95 -4.60
C ALA A 186 -47.57 9.30 -3.91
N GLY A 187 -46.55 9.68 -3.14
CA GLY A 187 -46.58 10.82 -2.25
C GLY A 187 -45.62 10.59 -1.08
N TRP A 188 -46.02 11.07 0.08
CA TRP A 188 -45.21 11.05 1.30
C TRP A 188 -45.99 10.40 2.44
N SER A 189 -45.29 9.64 3.27
CA SER A 189 -45.81 9.03 4.49
C SER A 189 -45.05 9.54 5.71
N LEU A 190 -45.55 9.21 6.91
CA LEU A 190 -44.76 9.31 8.13
C LEU A 190 -43.41 8.61 7.93
N PRO A 191 -42.34 9.14 8.53
CA PRO A 191 -41.00 8.62 8.33
C PRO A 191 -40.94 7.20 8.88
N GLN A 192 -40.37 6.31 8.08
CA GLN A 192 -40.16 4.93 8.48
C GLN A 192 -38.99 4.83 9.47
N ASN A 193 -38.99 3.77 10.28
CA ASN A 193 -37.94 3.54 11.27
C ASN A 193 -36.57 3.34 10.57
N ASP A 194 -35.60 4.19 10.91
CA ASP A 194 -34.25 4.19 10.34
C ASP A 194 -33.26 3.30 11.12
N HIS A 195 -33.76 2.49 12.05
CA HIS A 195 -32.94 1.58 12.85
C HIS A 195 -32.16 0.57 12.01
N LEU A 196 -32.77 -0.03 10.98
CA LEU A 196 -32.12 -1.04 10.13
C LEU A 196 -30.91 -0.49 9.35
N PRO A 197 -31.00 0.67 8.67
CA PRO A 197 -29.83 1.34 8.12
C PRO A 197 -28.71 1.57 9.14
N ARG A 198 -29.07 2.05 10.33
CA ARG A 198 -28.08 2.35 11.38
C ARG A 198 -27.39 1.08 11.89
N LEU A 199 -28.17 0.04 12.15
CA LEU A 199 -27.67 -1.28 12.56
C LEU A 199 -26.73 -1.86 11.49
N THR A 200 -27.14 -1.85 10.22
CA THR A 200 -26.32 -2.33 9.09
C THR A 200 -24.97 -1.62 9.03
N LEU A 201 -24.96 -0.29 9.13
CA LEU A 201 -23.72 0.49 9.15
C LEU A 201 -22.86 0.23 10.39
N THR A 202 -23.48 -0.14 11.51
CA THR A 202 -22.78 -0.44 12.77
C THR A 202 -22.15 -1.84 12.72
N GLU A 203 -22.87 -2.83 12.21
CA GLU A 203 -22.37 -4.20 12.00
C GLU A 203 -21.23 -4.26 10.98
N LEU A 204 -21.25 -3.38 9.97
CA LEU A 204 -20.15 -3.20 9.02
C LEU A 204 -18.95 -2.43 9.58
N GLY A 205 -19.01 -1.92 10.81
CA GLY A 205 -17.95 -1.11 11.41
C GLY A 205 -17.74 0.24 10.71
N ILE A 206 -18.73 0.74 9.97
CA ILE A 206 -18.69 2.08 9.35
C ILE A 206 -19.06 3.14 10.40
N LEU A 207 -20.02 2.80 11.26
CA LEU A 207 -20.47 3.60 12.39
C LEU A 207 -20.24 2.89 13.71
N ASN A 208 -20.01 3.66 14.76
CA ASN A 208 -20.12 3.17 16.12
C ASN A 208 -21.57 3.23 16.63
N ALA A 209 -21.80 2.66 17.82
CA ALA A 209 -23.12 2.62 18.47
C ALA A 209 -23.76 4.01 18.72
N PHE A 210 -22.95 5.08 18.72
CA PHE A 210 -23.39 6.47 18.89
C PHE A 210 -23.62 7.19 17.56
N GLY A 211 -23.49 6.50 16.41
CA GLY A 211 -23.63 7.10 15.09
C GLY A 211 -22.47 8.02 14.70
N LYS A 212 -21.27 7.85 15.25
CA LYS A 212 -20.07 8.51 14.72
C LYS A 212 -19.32 7.54 13.81
N CYS A 213 -18.53 8.04 12.87
CA CYS A 213 -17.66 7.19 12.06
C CYS A 213 -16.73 6.38 12.98
N GLU A 214 -16.55 5.10 12.70
CA GLU A 214 -15.62 4.26 13.44
C GLU A 214 -14.16 4.62 13.09
N GLU A 215 -13.19 4.09 13.83
CA GLU A 215 -11.77 4.15 13.43
C GLU A 215 -11.56 3.60 12.01
N GLY A 216 -10.58 4.13 11.29
CA GLY A 216 -10.39 3.88 9.85
C GLY A 216 -11.36 4.65 8.95
N TYR A 217 -12.40 5.28 9.51
CA TYR A 217 -13.33 6.15 8.80
C TYR A 217 -13.29 7.60 9.32
N VAL A 218 -13.68 8.54 8.46
CA VAL A 218 -13.78 9.97 8.80
C VAL A 218 -15.07 10.58 8.26
N MET A 219 -15.58 11.56 8.98
CA MET A 219 -16.80 12.27 8.59
C MET A 219 -16.49 13.29 7.50
N ALA A 220 -17.00 13.06 6.30
CA ALA A 220 -16.95 14.01 5.19
C ALA A 220 -17.85 15.23 5.46
N SER A 221 -17.69 16.28 4.64
CA SER A 221 -18.46 17.53 4.77
C SER A 221 -19.96 17.34 4.64
N ASN A 222 -20.40 16.32 3.90
CA ASN A 222 -21.80 15.94 3.74
C ASN A 222 -22.33 15.07 4.92
N GLY A 223 -21.48 14.71 5.88
CA GLY A 223 -21.83 13.89 7.05
C GLY A 223 -21.77 12.38 6.83
N ASP A 224 -21.29 11.93 5.66
CA ASP A 224 -21.03 10.51 5.39
C ASP A 224 -19.69 10.06 6.00
N CYS A 225 -19.59 8.77 6.30
CA CYS A 225 -18.33 8.18 6.75
C CYS A 225 -17.53 7.67 5.55
N GLU A 226 -16.37 8.27 5.33
CA GLU A 226 -15.44 7.90 4.29
C GLU A 226 -14.29 7.09 4.86
N ILE A 227 -13.99 5.96 4.22
CA ILE A 227 -12.88 5.11 4.60
C ILE A 227 -11.59 5.85 4.27
N CYS A 228 -10.59 5.75 5.15
CA CYS A 228 -9.29 6.31 4.86
C CYS A 228 -8.61 5.54 3.73
N PRO A 229 -8.23 6.18 2.62
CA PRO A 229 -7.54 5.50 1.53
C PRO A 229 -6.14 5.03 1.97
N PRO A 230 -5.52 4.10 1.22
CA PRO A 230 -4.15 3.66 1.48
C PRO A 230 -3.18 4.84 1.60
N GLY A 231 -2.21 4.71 2.51
CA GLY A 231 -1.29 5.76 2.91
C GLY A 231 -1.85 6.75 3.93
N THR A 232 -3.10 6.59 4.36
CA THR A 232 -3.72 7.40 5.41
C THR A 232 -4.41 6.54 6.46
N PHE A 233 -4.63 7.10 7.65
CA PHE A 233 -5.25 6.40 8.77
C PHE A 233 -6.17 7.31 9.59
N SER A 234 -7.04 6.71 10.39
CA SER A 234 -7.87 7.42 11.38
C SER A 234 -7.95 6.59 12.66
N GLU A 235 -7.26 7.02 13.71
CA GLU A 235 -7.25 6.34 15.01
C GLU A 235 -8.43 6.77 15.92
N THR A 236 -9.08 7.89 15.59
CA THR A 236 -10.11 8.48 16.45
C THR A 236 -11.51 8.24 15.90
N LYS A 237 -12.37 7.66 16.74
CA LYS A 237 -13.80 7.54 16.46
C LYS A 237 -14.39 8.93 16.22
N GLY A 238 -15.06 9.13 15.09
CA GLY A 238 -15.61 10.41 14.67
C GLY A 238 -14.55 11.40 14.16
N GLY A 239 -13.39 10.91 13.70
CA GLY A 239 -12.39 11.71 13.00
C GLY A 239 -13.00 12.52 11.85
N ARG A 240 -12.45 13.71 11.56
CA ARG A 240 -12.96 14.61 10.50
C ARG A 240 -12.09 14.61 9.24
N ALA A 241 -10.90 14.04 9.33
CA ALA A 241 -9.94 13.97 8.22
C ALA A 241 -8.97 12.81 8.46
N CYS A 242 -8.61 12.11 7.39
CA CYS A 242 -7.62 11.04 7.46
C CYS A 242 -6.23 11.65 7.62
N LYS A 243 -5.47 11.13 8.57
CA LYS A 243 -4.09 11.54 8.81
C LYS A 243 -3.18 10.81 7.83
N MET A 244 -2.25 11.51 7.20
CA MET A 244 -1.25 10.89 6.33
C MET A 244 -0.22 10.13 7.16
N CYS A 245 0.20 8.96 6.67
CA CYS A 245 1.36 8.26 7.23
C CYS A 245 2.60 9.12 7.07
N GLN A 246 3.38 9.24 8.14
CA GLN A 246 4.61 10.04 8.14
C GLN A 246 5.76 9.26 7.49
N PRO A 247 6.82 9.93 7.02
CA PRO A 247 8.02 9.25 6.54
C PRO A 247 8.52 8.17 7.52
N GLY A 248 8.90 7.02 6.97
CA GLY A 248 9.21 5.78 7.69
C GLY A 248 7.99 4.92 8.01
N THR A 249 6.78 5.33 7.64
CA THR A 249 5.57 4.54 7.84
C THR A 249 4.71 4.48 6.58
N PHE A 250 3.85 3.47 6.50
CA PHE A 250 2.93 3.26 5.39
C PHE A 250 1.60 2.68 5.90
N ALA A 251 0.57 2.72 5.05
CA ALA A 251 -0.70 2.04 5.29
C ALA A 251 -1.15 1.37 3.99
N ALA A 252 -0.97 0.06 3.88
CA ALA A 252 -1.25 -0.67 2.64
C ALA A 252 -2.74 -0.74 2.32
N THR A 253 -3.56 -0.91 3.35
CA THR A 253 -4.99 -1.16 3.20
C THR A 253 -5.82 0.09 3.47
N SER A 254 -6.96 0.20 2.79
CA SER A 254 -7.97 1.20 3.14
C SER A 254 -8.52 0.92 4.53
N GLY A 255 -8.90 1.95 5.27
CA GLY A 255 -9.49 1.82 6.60
C GLY A 255 -8.47 1.55 7.70
N SER A 256 -7.19 1.81 7.42
CA SER A 256 -6.14 1.65 8.42
C SER A 256 -6.39 2.55 9.64
N ILE A 257 -6.27 1.98 10.83
CA ILE A 257 -6.44 2.70 12.10
C ILE A 257 -5.12 3.28 12.62
N GLN A 258 -4.00 2.80 12.08
CA GLN A 258 -2.64 3.24 12.36
C GLN A 258 -1.74 3.02 11.14
N CYS A 259 -0.60 3.69 11.08
CA CYS A 259 0.42 3.40 10.07
C CYS A 259 1.42 2.38 10.58
N GLU A 260 1.82 1.47 9.70
CA GLU A 260 2.83 0.46 9.94
C GLU A 260 4.22 1.01 9.62
N ARG A 261 5.25 0.56 10.33
CA ARG A 261 6.63 0.98 10.08
C ARG A 261 7.20 0.18 8.91
N CYS A 262 8.00 0.83 8.06
CA CYS A 262 8.76 0.11 7.05
C CYS A 262 9.66 -0.95 7.70
N GLU A 263 9.65 -2.18 7.21
CA GLU A 263 10.51 -3.23 7.73
C GLU A 263 11.99 -2.96 7.42
N VAL A 264 12.89 -3.70 8.07
CA VAL A 264 14.32 -3.67 7.78
C VAL A 264 14.55 -4.02 6.31
N GLY A 265 15.34 -3.21 5.60
CA GLY A 265 15.52 -3.31 4.15
C GLY A 265 14.65 -2.35 3.34
N TYR A 266 13.70 -1.69 3.99
CA TYR A 266 12.77 -0.75 3.36
C TYR A 266 12.78 0.62 4.05
N TYR A 267 12.43 1.65 3.30
CA TYR A 267 12.34 3.03 3.77
C TYR A 267 11.16 3.77 3.12
N GLN A 268 10.75 4.89 3.71
CA GLN A 268 9.78 5.79 3.09
C GLN A 268 10.12 7.24 3.41
N ASP A 269 10.41 8.01 2.36
CA ASP A 269 10.83 9.42 2.40
C ASP A 269 9.68 10.40 2.26
N ARG A 270 8.53 9.97 1.72
CA ARG A 270 7.36 10.83 1.50
C ARG A 270 6.20 10.45 2.41
N PRO A 271 5.42 11.44 2.88
CA PRO A 271 4.20 11.16 3.62
C PRO A 271 3.11 10.58 2.70
N GLY A 272 2.12 9.91 3.28
CA GLY A 272 0.91 9.49 2.58
C GLY A 272 1.09 8.30 1.65
N ARG A 273 2.05 7.41 1.93
CA ARG A 273 2.40 6.29 1.04
C ARG A 273 1.80 4.97 1.53
N SER A 274 1.34 4.17 0.58
CA SER A 274 0.72 2.86 0.82
C SER A 274 1.71 1.70 0.86
N GLU A 275 2.98 1.97 0.59
CA GLU A 275 4.05 0.98 0.56
C GLU A 275 5.38 1.65 0.91
N CYS A 276 6.36 0.84 1.34
CA CYS A 276 7.72 1.30 1.54
C CYS A 276 8.58 1.01 0.31
N LYS A 277 9.54 1.88 0.04
CA LYS A 277 10.55 1.69 -1.01
C LYS A 277 11.60 0.69 -0.52
N GLN A 278 11.99 -0.24 -1.38
CA GLN A 278 13.09 -1.15 -1.10
C GLN A 278 14.43 -0.40 -1.23
N CYS A 279 15.38 -0.70 -0.35
CA CYS A 279 16.74 -0.20 -0.50
C CYS A 279 17.38 -0.66 -1.81
N PRO A 280 18.18 0.20 -2.49
CA PRO A 280 18.87 -0.19 -3.72
C PRO A 280 19.84 -1.36 -3.51
N GLY A 281 19.80 -2.33 -4.43
CA GLY A 281 20.69 -3.49 -4.42
C GLY A 281 20.46 -4.40 -3.21
N VAL A 282 21.54 -4.79 -2.54
CA VAL A 282 21.51 -5.65 -1.33
C VAL A 282 21.61 -4.84 -0.02
N ARG A 283 21.47 -3.52 -0.09
CA ARG A 283 21.53 -2.64 1.09
C ARG A 283 20.30 -2.88 1.98
N VAL A 284 20.48 -2.67 3.28
CA VAL A 284 19.41 -2.79 4.28
C VAL A 284 19.36 -1.58 5.20
N THR A 285 18.21 -1.31 5.79
CA THR A 285 18.08 -0.28 6.84
C THR A 285 18.41 -0.88 8.21
N PRO A 286 19.13 -0.19 9.09
CA PRO A 286 19.55 -0.77 10.37
C PRO A 286 18.41 -0.93 11.39
N TYR A 287 17.27 -0.28 11.15
CA TYR A 287 16.10 -0.31 12.02
C TYR A 287 14.81 -0.12 11.20
N PRO A 288 13.66 -0.60 11.69
CA PRO A 288 12.38 -0.39 11.04
C PRO A 288 11.96 1.09 11.09
N GLY A 289 11.32 1.55 10.02
CA GLY A 289 10.81 2.90 9.88
C GLY A 289 11.85 3.93 9.43
N ALA A 290 12.80 3.49 8.62
CA ALA A 290 13.75 4.37 7.96
C ALA A 290 13.05 5.42 7.07
N ARG A 291 13.50 6.67 7.16
CA ARG A 291 12.85 7.84 6.53
C ARG A 291 13.52 8.32 5.25
N SER A 292 14.59 7.67 4.81
CA SER A 292 15.35 8.06 3.62
C SER A 292 16.25 6.89 3.20
N ASP A 293 16.58 6.88 1.92
CA ASP A 293 17.56 6.01 1.27
C ASP A 293 18.98 6.18 1.81
N GLU A 294 19.32 7.34 2.40
CA GLU A 294 20.60 7.56 3.09
C GLU A 294 20.78 6.59 4.28
N ARG A 295 19.69 5.98 4.77
CA ARG A 295 19.74 4.96 5.83
C ARG A 295 19.90 3.54 5.30
N CYS A 296 19.89 3.35 3.98
CA CYS A 296 20.24 2.08 3.37
C CYS A 296 21.75 1.90 3.47
N ILE A 297 22.20 0.88 4.18
CA ILE A 297 23.61 0.56 4.40
C ILE A 297 23.93 -0.88 3.99
N CYS A 298 25.22 -1.20 3.84
CA CYS A 298 25.63 -2.57 3.58
C CYS A 298 25.42 -3.47 4.81
N PRO A 299 24.83 -4.67 4.67
CA PRO A 299 24.69 -5.62 5.76
C PRO A 299 26.05 -6.13 6.25
N GLN A 300 26.09 -6.71 7.45
CA GLN A 300 27.31 -7.34 8.00
C GLN A 300 27.91 -8.36 7.02
N GLY A 301 29.24 -8.43 6.98
CA GLY A 301 29.95 -9.28 6.03
C GLY A 301 30.01 -8.72 4.61
N THR A 302 29.55 -7.49 4.38
CA THR A 302 29.74 -6.74 3.14
C THR A 302 30.30 -5.35 3.40
N TYR A 303 30.90 -4.70 2.40
CA TYR A 303 31.40 -3.33 2.50
C TYR A 303 30.98 -2.50 1.28
N GLU A 304 30.88 -1.18 1.47
CA GLU A 304 30.46 -0.26 0.43
C GLU A 304 31.58 0.05 -0.57
N LYS A 305 31.25 -0.03 -1.86
CA LYS A 305 32.13 0.31 -2.97
C LYS A 305 31.53 1.44 -3.81
N PRO A 306 32.26 2.56 -4.04
CA PRO A 306 31.83 3.58 -4.99
C PRO A 306 31.86 3.02 -6.42
N VAL A 307 30.71 3.01 -7.10
CA VAL A 307 30.66 2.69 -8.53
C VAL A 307 30.75 4.01 -9.31
N GLU A 308 31.73 4.13 -10.20
CA GLU A 308 31.77 5.22 -11.18
C GLU A 308 30.85 4.86 -12.34
N LEU A 309 29.71 5.55 -12.44
CA LEU A 309 28.84 5.52 -13.62
C LEU A 309 29.04 6.81 -14.41
N ARG A 310 28.88 6.69 -15.74
CA ARG A 310 29.02 7.77 -16.73
C ARG A 310 27.92 8.83 -16.66
N ASP A 311 26.88 8.59 -15.87
CA ASP A 311 25.72 9.44 -15.67
C ASP A 311 25.51 9.66 -14.16
N GLU A 312 25.14 10.87 -13.76
CA GLU A 312 25.28 11.52 -12.44
C GLU A 312 24.69 10.83 -11.18
N GLU A 313 24.31 9.55 -11.21
CA GLU A 313 23.82 8.80 -10.05
C GLU A 313 24.91 7.90 -9.46
N ARG A 314 25.44 8.34 -8.31
CA ARG A 314 26.50 7.67 -7.56
C ARG A 314 25.95 6.46 -6.78
N PHE A 315 25.66 5.36 -7.46
CA PHE A 315 25.20 4.14 -6.80
C PHE A 315 26.33 3.49 -6.00
N LYS A 316 25.99 3.13 -4.75
CA LYS A 316 26.87 2.48 -3.78
C LYS A 316 26.56 0.99 -3.75
N GLU A 317 27.43 0.15 -4.29
CA GLU A 317 27.23 -1.30 -4.32
C GLU A 317 27.86 -1.96 -3.09
N CYS A 318 27.21 -2.98 -2.52
CA CYS A 318 27.76 -3.75 -1.41
C CYS A 318 28.45 -5.00 -1.95
N VAL A 319 29.72 -5.16 -1.59
CA VAL A 319 30.55 -6.28 -2.03
C VAL A 319 30.81 -7.21 -0.85
N PRO A 320 30.80 -8.56 -1.04
CA PRO A 320 31.19 -9.51 0.00
C PRO A 320 32.57 -9.21 0.59
N CYS A 321 32.70 -9.36 1.90
CA CYS A 321 33.96 -9.12 2.62
C CYS A 321 35.04 -10.12 2.18
N PRO A 322 36.18 -9.66 1.64
CA PRO A 322 37.31 -10.52 1.31
C PRO A 322 37.99 -11.08 2.57
N ASN A 323 38.61 -12.26 2.45
CA ASN A 323 39.39 -12.86 3.54
C ASN A 323 40.56 -11.95 3.95
N GLY A 324 40.72 -11.71 5.25
CA GLY A 324 41.75 -10.83 5.82
C GLY A 324 41.27 -9.39 6.09
N LEU A 325 40.01 -9.11 5.80
CA LEU A 325 39.29 -7.92 6.21
C LEU A 325 38.16 -8.28 7.18
N ASP A 326 37.83 -7.33 8.06
CA ASP A 326 36.71 -7.38 8.97
C ASP A 326 35.69 -6.30 8.55
N CYS A 327 34.50 -6.74 8.16
CA CYS A 327 33.45 -5.90 7.60
C CYS A 327 32.22 -5.92 8.50
N ASP A 328 32.12 -4.93 9.39
CA ASP A 328 30.94 -4.73 10.25
C ASP A 328 29.67 -4.30 9.47
N GLY A 329 29.76 -4.14 8.15
CA GLY A 329 28.74 -3.50 7.32
C GLY A 329 28.83 -1.98 7.40
N SER A 330 27.72 -1.28 7.14
CA SER A 330 27.58 0.19 7.17
C SER A 330 28.23 0.95 5.99
N ASP A 331 28.29 2.29 6.10
CA ASP A 331 29.03 3.19 5.20
C ASP A 331 30.54 3.26 5.53
N LEU A 332 30.99 2.47 6.52
CA LEU A 332 32.39 2.46 6.97
C LEU A 332 33.25 1.53 6.10
N LEU A 333 34.51 1.92 5.95
CA LEU A 333 35.52 1.10 5.31
C LEU A 333 35.86 -0.09 6.22
N PRO A 334 36.16 -1.27 5.65
CA PRO A 334 36.48 -2.46 6.44
C PRO A 334 37.79 -2.28 7.21
N PHE A 335 37.94 -3.02 8.30
CA PHE A 335 39.18 -3.09 9.08
C PHE A 335 40.08 -4.19 8.55
N VAL A 336 41.39 -4.02 8.62
CA VAL A 336 42.34 -5.10 8.30
C VAL A 336 42.42 -6.03 9.50
N SER A 337 42.09 -7.31 9.29
CA SER A 337 42.16 -8.31 10.35
C SER A 337 43.62 -8.55 10.78
N LEU A 338 43.82 -8.94 12.04
CA LEU A 338 45.14 -9.27 12.57
C LEU A 338 45.87 -10.29 11.67
N GLY A 339 47.16 -10.04 11.41
CA GLY A 339 48.01 -10.88 10.56
C GLY A 339 47.85 -10.70 9.06
N HIS A 340 47.08 -9.70 8.64
CA HIS A 340 46.96 -9.29 7.25
C HIS A 340 47.46 -7.86 7.07
N TRP A 341 47.93 -7.54 5.87
CA TRP A 341 48.32 -6.20 5.44
C TRP A 341 47.74 -5.93 4.06
N VAL A 342 47.27 -4.70 3.85
CA VAL A 342 46.63 -4.27 2.60
C VAL A 342 47.36 -3.05 2.07
N ASP A 343 47.74 -3.08 0.79
CA ASP A 343 48.30 -1.92 0.12
C ASP A 343 47.18 -0.98 -0.35
N THR A 344 46.95 0.10 0.39
CA THR A 344 45.86 1.06 0.09
C THR A 344 46.17 1.99 -1.09
N ARG A 345 47.37 1.92 -1.69
CA ARG A 345 47.77 2.75 -2.84
C ARG A 345 47.12 2.33 -4.15
N GLU A 346 46.64 1.10 -4.25
CA GLU A 346 45.86 0.59 -5.39
C GLU A 346 44.35 0.73 -5.15
N TRP A 347 43.96 1.23 -3.98
CA TRP A 347 42.59 1.58 -3.63
C TRP A 347 42.25 2.99 -4.14
N VAL A 348 42.58 3.24 -5.41
CA VAL A 348 42.34 4.49 -6.13
C VAL A 348 41.31 4.20 -7.21
N PRO A 349 40.26 5.03 -7.36
CA PRO A 349 39.36 4.92 -8.51
C PRO A 349 40.18 5.21 -9.77
N THR A 350 40.57 4.16 -10.50
CA THR A 350 41.12 4.31 -11.85
C THR A 350 40.30 3.49 -12.82
N ASN A 351 40.03 4.12 -13.97
CA ASN A 351 38.99 3.83 -14.96
C ASN A 351 39.05 2.47 -15.67
N ALA A 352 39.77 1.47 -15.17
CA ALA A 352 39.87 0.19 -15.85
C ALA A 352 40.11 -0.94 -14.85
N SER A 353 39.26 -1.97 -14.95
CA SER A 353 39.33 -3.28 -14.28
C SER A 353 39.15 -3.31 -12.76
N GLY A 354 38.03 -3.93 -12.37
CA GLY A 354 37.70 -4.47 -11.04
C GLY A 354 38.72 -4.30 -9.92
N TRP A 355 38.36 -3.43 -8.98
CA TRP A 355 38.90 -3.33 -7.62
C TRP A 355 39.34 -4.68 -7.05
N LYS A 356 40.65 -4.88 -6.95
CA LYS A 356 41.25 -6.02 -6.28
C LYS A 356 42.30 -5.46 -5.33
N ALA A 357 41.93 -5.30 -4.07
CA ALA A 357 42.93 -5.00 -3.06
C ALA A 357 43.76 -6.28 -2.86
N ASP A 358 45.06 -6.20 -3.09
CA ASP A 358 45.95 -7.31 -2.77
C ASP A 358 46.08 -7.41 -1.25
N ILE A 359 45.45 -8.45 -0.68
CA ILE A 359 45.46 -8.74 0.75
C ILE A 359 46.59 -9.73 1.02
N TYR A 360 47.63 -9.25 1.69
CA TYR A 360 48.81 -10.04 2.02
C TYR A 360 48.66 -10.68 3.39
N THR A 361 48.96 -11.96 3.51
CA THR A 361 49.07 -12.65 4.80
C THR A 361 50.51 -12.56 5.30
N CYS A 362 50.71 -12.04 6.50
CA CYS A 362 52.05 -11.84 7.03
C CYS A 362 52.59 -13.13 7.67
N HIS A 363 53.90 -13.36 7.52
CA HIS A 363 54.59 -14.47 8.16
C HIS A 363 55.85 -13.97 8.90
N PRO A 364 55.89 -14.01 10.24
CA PRO A 364 54.88 -14.55 11.16
C PRO A 364 53.59 -13.71 11.19
N ARG A 365 52.43 -14.31 11.55
CA ARG A 365 51.13 -13.62 11.59
C ARG A 365 51.11 -12.42 12.55
N THR A 366 52.00 -12.37 13.54
CA THR A 366 52.12 -11.24 14.47
C THR A 366 52.85 -10.04 13.88
N ALA A 367 53.47 -10.17 12.70
CA ALA A 367 54.19 -9.08 12.05
C ALA A 367 53.27 -7.95 11.55
N CYS A 368 51.96 -8.25 11.41
CA CYS A 368 50.98 -7.29 10.95
C CYS A 368 49.88 -7.13 12.01
N PRO A 369 49.80 -5.99 12.70
CA PRO A 369 48.83 -5.76 13.77
C PRO A 369 47.38 -5.62 13.27
N GLY A 370 47.18 -5.51 11.95
CA GLY A 370 45.89 -5.11 11.37
C GLY A 370 45.57 -3.64 11.70
N GLY A 371 44.30 -3.27 11.64
CA GLY A 371 43.81 -1.95 12.02
C GLY A 371 42.95 -1.25 10.96
N PRO A 372 42.52 0.01 11.21
CA PRO A 372 41.73 0.77 10.26
C PRO A 372 42.50 1.02 8.96
N LEU A 373 41.82 0.96 7.82
CA LEU A 373 42.42 1.30 6.53
C LEU A 373 42.85 2.77 6.52
N ASP A 374 44.13 3.03 6.21
CA ASP A 374 44.65 4.40 6.14
C ASP A 374 44.22 5.09 4.83
N VAL A 375 43.10 5.81 4.91
CA VAL A 375 42.54 6.64 3.83
C VAL A 375 43.42 7.84 3.44
N ARG A 376 44.45 8.21 4.23
CA ARG A 376 45.35 9.33 3.88
C ARG A 376 46.27 9.00 2.71
N MET A 377 46.48 7.72 2.42
CA MET A 377 47.21 7.27 1.23
C MET A 377 46.36 7.35 -0.06
N ILE A 378 45.02 7.37 0.04
CA ILE A 378 44.09 7.50 -1.09
C ILE A 378 44.15 8.91 -1.71
N LYS A 379 44.33 9.96 -0.89
CA LYS A 379 44.35 11.36 -1.36
C LYS A 379 45.68 11.80 -1.99
N LYS A 380 46.75 11.00 -1.93
CA LYS A 380 48.09 11.41 -2.40
C LYS A 380 48.41 11.06 -3.86
N VAL A 381 47.49 10.47 -4.61
CA VAL A 381 47.74 10.10 -6.01
C VAL A 381 47.64 11.29 -6.99
N ASN A 382 47.03 12.40 -6.57
CA ASN A 382 47.07 13.65 -7.35
C ASN A 382 48.19 14.62 -6.97
N ALA A 383 49.05 14.27 -6.01
CA ALA A 383 50.18 15.11 -5.62
C ALA A 383 51.48 14.41 -6.02
N SER A 384 51.93 14.74 -7.22
CA SER A 384 53.29 14.51 -7.71
C SER A 384 54.33 15.03 -6.71
N LYS A 385 54.80 14.16 -5.81
CA LYS A 385 56.15 14.15 -5.21
C LYS A 385 56.27 13.00 -4.20
N ALA A 386 56.88 11.92 -4.66
CA ALA A 386 57.49 10.92 -3.80
C ALA A 386 58.63 11.57 -3.01
N ALA A 387 58.57 11.51 -1.68
CA ALA A 387 59.68 11.82 -0.80
C ALA A 387 59.60 10.97 0.49
N THR A 388 60.44 9.94 0.50
CA THR A 388 61.37 9.55 1.59
C THR A 388 60.86 9.18 2.99
N MET A 389 61.28 7.95 3.38
CA MET A 389 61.60 7.41 4.72
C MET A 389 60.56 6.52 5.45
N ALA A 390 60.97 5.25 5.61
CA ALA A 390 60.28 4.06 6.14
C ALA A 390 60.65 3.76 7.64
N PRO A 391 60.33 2.60 8.26
CA PRO A 391 60.95 1.28 7.94
C PRO A 391 59.92 0.09 7.91
N LYS A 392 59.99 -0.91 7.02
CA LYS A 392 61.00 -1.97 6.81
C LYS A 392 61.27 -2.82 8.05
N ILE A 393 60.90 -4.10 8.04
CA ILE A 393 61.84 -5.15 8.49
C ILE A 393 61.66 -6.34 7.54
N CYS A 394 62.55 -6.40 6.56
CA CYS A 394 62.75 -7.60 5.76
C CYS A 394 63.66 -8.56 6.53
N ARG A 395 63.51 -9.89 6.32
CA ARG A 395 64.42 -10.89 6.91
C ARG A 395 65.88 -10.60 6.55
N GLU A 396 66.80 -11.07 7.38
CA GLU A 396 68.23 -10.97 7.13
C GLU A 396 68.58 -11.56 5.75
N GLY A 397 69.35 -10.82 4.94
CA GLY A 397 69.61 -11.18 3.54
C GLY A 397 68.68 -10.53 2.50
N VAL A 398 67.72 -9.68 2.93
CA VAL A 398 66.78 -8.99 2.04
C VAL A 398 66.99 -7.48 2.04
N ASP A 399 66.91 -6.86 0.86
CA ASP A 399 67.05 -5.43 0.67
C ASP A 399 65.90 -4.68 1.33
N GLN A 400 66.26 -4.09 2.46
CA GLN A 400 65.32 -3.35 3.27
C GLN A 400 64.81 -2.13 2.49
N THR A 401 65.51 -1.55 1.52
CA THR A 401 65.04 -0.37 0.74
C THR A 401 63.90 -0.65 -0.23
N SER A 402 63.58 -1.91 -0.49
CA SER A 402 62.46 -2.28 -1.34
C SER A 402 61.13 -2.27 -0.58
N ILE A 403 60.12 -1.62 -1.17
CA ILE A 403 58.72 -1.83 -0.78
C ILE A 403 58.43 -3.31 -1.07
N ALA A 404 58.06 -4.08 -0.04
CA ALA A 404 57.74 -5.52 -0.07
C ALA A 404 58.89 -6.55 0.00
N CYS A 405 60.12 -6.17 0.40
CA CYS A 405 61.16 -7.17 0.74
C CYS A 405 61.46 -8.19 -0.39
N GLY A 406 61.41 -7.74 -1.65
CA GLY A 406 61.42 -8.63 -2.82
C GLY A 406 62.79 -8.86 -3.47
N ARG A 407 63.87 -8.23 -2.99
CA ARG A 407 65.23 -8.38 -3.53
C ARG A 407 66.20 -8.88 -2.48
N CYS A 408 66.99 -9.90 -2.80
CA CYS A 408 68.07 -10.38 -1.93
C CYS A 408 69.28 -9.43 -1.96
N LEU A 409 69.96 -9.29 -0.83
CA LEU A 409 71.22 -8.54 -0.73
C LEU A 409 72.34 -9.22 -1.54
N PRO A 410 73.40 -8.48 -1.95
CA PRO A 410 74.57 -9.08 -2.60
C PRO A 410 75.15 -10.23 -1.75
N ARG A 411 75.50 -11.37 -2.39
CA ARG A 411 75.90 -12.66 -1.78
C ARG A 411 74.76 -13.59 -1.31
N PHE A 412 73.51 -13.26 -1.63
CA PHE A 412 72.33 -14.10 -1.42
C PHE A 412 71.55 -14.30 -2.72
N PHE A 413 70.88 -15.44 -2.89
CA PHE A 413 70.04 -15.73 -4.07
C PHE A 413 68.60 -16.12 -3.68
N SER A 414 67.63 -15.84 -4.56
CA SER A 414 66.20 -16.01 -4.31
C SER A 414 65.69 -17.38 -4.76
N LYS A 415 64.93 -18.08 -3.91
CA LYS A 415 64.12 -19.26 -4.27
C LYS A 415 62.65 -18.89 -4.44
N ALA A 416 61.87 -19.79 -5.07
CA ALA A 416 60.48 -19.60 -5.55
C ALA A 416 59.40 -19.22 -4.51
N VAL A 417 59.75 -18.79 -3.30
CA VAL A 417 58.83 -18.37 -2.23
C VAL A 417 59.35 -17.14 -1.45
N GLY A 418 60.22 -16.31 -2.05
CA GLY A 418 60.69 -15.07 -1.42
C GLY A 418 61.67 -15.26 -0.26
N VAL A 419 62.36 -16.40 -0.22
CA VAL A 419 63.41 -16.71 0.77
C VAL A 419 64.78 -16.52 0.12
N CYS A 420 65.63 -15.71 0.75
CA CYS A 420 67.01 -15.46 0.33
C CYS A 420 67.98 -16.37 1.09
N GLU A 421 68.78 -17.17 0.39
CA GLU A 421 69.81 -18.04 0.97
C GLU A 421 71.23 -17.55 0.60
N PRO A 422 72.23 -17.72 1.48
CA PRO A 422 73.61 -17.31 1.21
C PRO A 422 74.24 -18.18 0.12
N CYS A 423 75.01 -17.57 -0.78
CA CYS A 423 75.74 -18.30 -1.82
C CYS A 423 76.79 -19.24 -1.18
N PRO A 424 76.91 -20.51 -1.64
CA PRO A 424 77.90 -21.43 -1.09
C PRO A 424 79.32 -20.89 -1.35
N GLN A 425 80.08 -20.69 -0.28
CA GLN A 425 81.48 -20.27 -0.37
C GLN A 425 82.31 -21.46 -0.86
N THR A 426 82.81 -21.40 -2.09
CA THR A 426 83.92 -22.27 -2.50
C THR A 426 85.16 -21.86 -1.70
N ALA A 427 85.66 -22.79 -0.90
CA ALA A 427 86.87 -22.63 -0.12
C ALA A 427 88.09 -22.31 -1.01
N ALA A 428 88.81 -21.25 -0.61
CA ALA A 428 90.25 -21.03 -0.70
C ALA A 428 91.01 -21.26 -2.03
N GLY A 429 91.58 -20.17 -2.55
CA GLY A 429 93.04 -20.05 -2.69
C GLY A 429 93.66 -20.04 -4.10
N ILE A 430 94.58 -19.07 -4.28
CA ILE A 430 95.72 -19.03 -5.23
C ILE A 430 95.32 -18.64 -6.67
N GLN A 431 95.85 -17.61 -7.34
CA GLN A 431 97.17 -16.93 -7.31
C GLN A 431 97.06 -15.41 -7.14
#